data_AF-V5IB56-F1
#
_entry.id   AF-V5IB56-F1
#
_cell.length_a   1.000
_cell.length_b   1.000
_cell.length_c   1.000
_cell.angle_alpha   90.00
_cell.angle_beta   90.00
_cell.angle_gamma   90.00
#
_symmetry.space_group_name_H-M   'P 1'
#
loop_
_entity.id
_entity.type
_entity.pdbx_description
1 polymer ?
#
loop_
_entity_poly.entity_id
_entity_poly.type
_entity_poly.pdbx_seq_one_letter_code
_entity_poly.pdbx_strand_id
1 'polypeptide(L)'
;VGMEKGQGDIREEGGENDLNSSPFHGLIGRCFIPHLEIYIESVDRNLLDLIERFIVDQKQSKPTEATDTQAAILPSCPDLFVFYKKSMIQCNQLDRGQTMLSLTRTFQKYLHEYSEKLLLNNLPKIE
;
A
#
# COMPACT_ATOMS: atom_id res chain seq x y z
N VAL A 1 10.32 53.45 3.08
CA VAL A 1 10.28 52.76 1.77
C VAL A 1 11.62 52.08 1.58
N GLY A 2 11.62 50.74 1.59
CA GLY A 2 12.72 49.84 1.18
C GLY A 2 13.97 49.82 2.07
N MET A 3 14.71 48.72 2.22
CA MET A 3 14.63 47.34 1.72
C MET A 3 15.60 46.50 2.57
N GLU A 4 15.27 45.21 2.69
CA GLU A 4 16.02 44.03 3.16
C GLU A 4 17.53 44.13 3.38
N LYS A 5 18.03 43.45 4.44
CA LYS A 5 18.88 42.25 4.32
C LYS A 5 18.68 41.34 5.55
N GLY A 6 17.90 40.28 5.39
CA GLY A 6 17.93 39.10 6.26
C GLY A 6 18.79 38.04 5.60
N GLN A 7 19.95 37.73 6.19
CA GLN A 7 20.78 36.58 5.80
C GLN A 7 20.84 35.65 7.02
N GLY A 8 19.86 34.76 7.12
CA GLY A 8 19.92 33.61 8.01
C GLY A 8 20.49 32.44 7.23
N ASP A 9 21.79 32.22 7.33
CA ASP A 9 22.45 31.00 6.85
C ASP A 9 22.14 29.85 7.84
N ILE A 10 21.01 29.19 7.64
CA ILE A 10 20.74 27.88 8.24
C ILE A 10 21.16 26.84 7.20
N ARG A 11 22.42 26.39 7.29
CA ARG A 11 22.86 25.15 6.64
C ARG A 11 22.29 23.99 7.44
N GLU A 12 21.10 23.52 7.08
CA GLU A 12 20.67 22.16 7.40
C GLU A 12 21.40 21.19 6.46
N GLU A 13 22.67 20.89 6.77
CA GLU A 13 23.28 19.64 6.31
C GLU A 13 22.82 18.52 7.24
N GLY A 14 21.59 18.06 7.02
CA GLY A 14 21.13 16.77 7.50
C GLY A 14 21.83 15.69 6.70
N GLY A 15 23.02 15.29 7.13
CA GLY A 15 23.70 14.11 6.60
C GLY A 15 22.80 12.89 6.73
N GLU A 16 22.26 12.41 5.61
CA GLU A 16 21.67 11.08 5.53
C GLU A 16 22.76 10.08 5.90
N ASN A 17 22.70 9.67 7.17
CA ASN A 17 23.63 8.79 7.86
C ASN A 17 24.22 7.68 6.95
N ASP A 18 25.53 7.48 7.11
CA ASP A 18 26.35 6.34 6.66
C ASP A 18 25.89 4.96 7.19
N LEU A 19 24.58 4.70 7.32
CA LEU A 19 24.01 3.41 7.66
C LEU A 19 24.27 2.33 6.58
N ASN A 20 24.62 2.75 5.36
CA ASN A 20 24.92 1.86 4.24
C ASN A 20 26.39 1.39 4.19
N SER A 21 27.27 1.83 5.11
CA SER A 21 28.71 1.52 5.07
C SER A 21 29.11 0.25 5.85
N SER A 22 28.18 -0.35 6.61
CA SER A 22 28.47 -1.58 7.35
C SER A 22 28.59 -2.78 6.39
N PRO A 23 29.66 -3.60 6.51
CA PRO A 23 29.77 -4.84 5.75
C PRO A 23 28.65 -5.83 6.07
N PHE A 24 27.89 -5.61 7.15
CA PHE A 24 26.73 -6.42 7.56
C PHE A 24 25.40 -5.97 6.93
N HIS A 25 25.40 -4.84 6.21
CA HIS A 25 24.17 -4.24 5.70
C HIS A 25 23.48 -5.13 4.67
N GLY A 26 22.23 -5.48 4.95
CA GLY A 26 21.39 -6.27 4.04
C GLY A 26 21.81 -7.73 3.84
N LEU A 27 22.80 -8.25 4.59
CA LEU A 27 23.23 -9.66 4.48
C LEU A 27 22.10 -10.63 4.81
N ILE A 28 21.35 -10.35 5.88
CA ILE A 28 20.22 -11.19 6.30
C ILE A 28 19.15 -11.21 5.21
N GLY A 29 18.77 -10.05 4.66
CA GLY A 29 17.78 -9.95 3.58
C GLY A 29 18.18 -10.72 2.33
N ARG A 30 19.47 -10.65 1.93
CA ARG A 30 20.01 -11.37 0.77
C ARG A 30 19.84 -12.88 0.85
N CYS A 31 19.91 -13.47 2.05
CA CYS A 31 19.70 -14.91 2.23
C CYS A 31 18.27 -15.35 1.88
N PHE A 32 17.29 -14.45 1.96
CA PHE A 32 15.89 -14.77 1.69
C PHE A 32 15.47 -14.49 0.26
N ILE A 33 16.25 -13.74 -0.53
CA ILE A 33 15.94 -13.40 -1.93
C ILE A 33 15.51 -14.62 -2.77
N PRO A 34 16.21 -15.78 -2.72
CA PRO A 34 15.83 -16.95 -3.50
C PRO A 34 14.44 -17.53 -3.14
N HIS A 35 13.89 -17.16 -1.97
CA HIS A 35 12.64 -17.68 -1.43
C HIS A 35 11.51 -16.65 -1.40
N LEU A 36 11.75 -15.43 -1.91
CA LEU A 36 10.76 -14.34 -1.88
C LEU A 36 9.55 -14.59 -2.78
N GLU A 37 9.63 -15.50 -3.76
CA GLU A 37 8.48 -15.92 -4.55
C GLU A 37 7.37 -16.51 -3.67
N ILE A 38 7.73 -17.31 -2.67
CA ILE A 38 6.80 -17.90 -1.68
C ILE A 38 6.09 -16.79 -0.88
N TYR A 39 6.81 -15.71 -0.58
CA TYR A 39 6.22 -14.54 0.06
C TYR A 39 5.19 -13.86 -0.86
N ILE A 40 5.52 -13.64 -2.13
CA ILE A 40 4.57 -13.06 -3.10
C ILE A 40 3.32 -13.92 -3.25
N GLU A 41 3.46 -15.23 -3.35
CA GLU A 41 2.32 -16.15 -3.38
C GLU A 41 1.46 -16.07 -2.12
N SER A 42 2.10 -15.94 -0.95
CA SER A 42 1.37 -15.77 0.31
C SER A 42 0.60 -14.46 0.34
N VAL A 43 1.18 -13.37 -0.16
CA VAL A 43 0.51 -12.06 -0.26
C VAL A 43 -0.66 -12.15 -1.23
N ASP A 44 -0.50 -12.84 -2.36
CA ASP A 44 -1.58 -13.05 -3.34
C ASP A 44 -2.77 -13.80 -2.71
N ARG A 45 -2.52 -14.92 -2.01
CA ARG A 45 -3.57 -15.66 -1.30
C ARG A 45 -4.26 -14.82 -0.22
N ASN A 46 -3.49 -14.09 0.58
CA ASN A 46 -4.06 -13.23 1.62
C ASN A 46 -4.93 -12.12 1.04
N LEU A 47 -4.56 -11.56 -0.12
CA LEU A 47 -5.36 -10.54 -0.78
C LEU A 47 -6.64 -11.12 -1.37
N LEU A 48 -6.59 -12.32 -1.94
CA LEU A 48 -7.79 -13.02 -2.39
C LEU A 48 -8.78 -13.18 -1.23
N ASP A 49 -8.34 -13.74 -0.11
CA ASP A 49 -9.16 -13.94 1.09
C ASP A 49 -9.71 -12.60 1.63
N LEU A 50 -8.90 -11.55 1.60
CA LEU A 50 -9.30 -10.21 2.04
C LEU A 50 -10.41 -9.63 1.15
N ILE A 51 -10.29 -9.76 -0.17
CA ILE A 51 -11.33 -9.34 -1.12
C ILE A 51 -12.61 -10.15 -0.92
N GLU A 52 -12.53 -11.47 -0.76
CA GLU A 52 -13.70 -12.32 -0.50
C GLU A 52 -14.42 -11.90 0.78
N ARG A 53 -13.66 -11.64 1.85
CA ARG A 53 -14.22 -11.14 3.11
C ARG A 53 -14.93 -9.80 2.92
N PHE A 54 -14.32 -8.86 2.20
CA PHE A 54 -14.95 -7.57 1.90
C PHE A 54 -16.27 -7.72 1.13
N ILE A 55 -16.36 -8.68 0.21
CA ILE A 55 -17.61 -8.96 -0.54
C ILE A 55 -18.70 -9.49 0.40
N VAL A 56 -18.35 -10.41 1.32
CA VAL A 56 -19.29 -10.95 2.30
C VAL A 56 -19.77 -9.86 3.26
N ASP A 57 -18.85 -9.06 3.79
CA ASP A 57 -19.16 -7.98 4.74
C ASP A 57 -20.05 -6.92 4.09
N GLN A 58 -19.81 -6.56 2.82
CA GLN A 58 -20.67 -5.65 2.07
C GLN A 58 -22.08 -6.20 1.87
N LYS A 59 -22.25 -7.51 1.61
CA LYS A 59 -23.58 -8.11 1.48
C LYS A 59 -24.36 -8.15 2.80
N GLN A 60 -23.67 -8.25 3.93
CA GLN A 60 -24.27 -8.25 5.26
C GLN A 60 -24.54 -6.84 5.79
N SER A 61 -23.75 -5.85 5.34
CA SER A 61 -23.98 -4.44 5.61
C SER A 61 -25.31 -4.01 5.01
N LYS A 62 -26.29 -3.68 5.86
CA LYS A 62 -27.51 -3.00 5.39
C LYS A 62 -27.11 -1.69 4.70
N PRO A 63 -27.70 -1.33 3.54
CA PRO A 63 -27.48 -0.02 2.95
C PRO A 63 -27.91 1.03 3.97
N THR A 64 -26.92 1.68 4.57
CA THR A 64 -27.20 2.80 5.47
C THR A 64 -27.53 3.96 4.56
N GLU A 65 -28.78 4.42 4.60
CA GLU A 65 -29.20 5.68 3.98
C GLU A 65 -28.41 6.81 4.63
N ALA A 66 -27.22 7.12 4.09
CA ALA A 66 -26.39 8.19 4.61
C ALA A 66 -25.72 8.97 3.47
N THR A 67 -26.43 10.05 3.14
CA THR A 67 -25.93 11.40 2.83
C THR A 67 -25.23 11.65 1.48
N ASP A 68 -26.02 12.29 0.61
CA ASP A 68 -25.72 13.03 -0.63
C ASP A 68 -24.61 14.11 -0.56
N THR A 69 -23.63 14.03 0.36
CA THR A 69 -22.69 15.17 0.53
C THR A 69 -21.26 14.83 0.92
N GLN A 70 -20.88 13.56 0.97
CA GLN A 70 -19.47 13.17 1.08
C GLN A 70 -19.26 11.90 0.27
N ALA A 71 -18.23 11.87 -0.57
CA ALA A 71 -17.82 10.68 -1.31
C ALA A 71 -17.67 9.52 -0.31
N ALA A 72 -18.69 8.66 -0.23
CA ALA A 72 -18.77 7.61 0.77
C ALA A 72 -17.73 6.55 0.40
N ILE A 73 -16.55 6.65 1.01
CA ILE A 73 -15.50 5.65 0.87
C ILE A 73 -16.02 4.38 1.56
N LEU A 74 -15.99 3.25 0.85
CA LEU A 74 -16.37 1.96 1.43
C LEU A 74 -15.52 1.69 2.68
N PRO A 75 -16.10 1.19 3.79
CA PRO A 75 -15.36 0.92 5.02
C PRO A 75 -14.20 -0.08 4.82
N SER A 76 -14.24 -0.91 3.76
CA SER A 76 -13.17 -1.84 3.39
C SER A 76 -11.95 -1.19 2.71
N CYS A 77 -12.09 0.02 2.16
CA CYS A 77 -11.03 0.68 1.41
C CYS A 77 -9.80 1.02 2.28
N PRO A 78 -9.94 1.64 3.47
CA PRO A 78 -8.80 1.88 4.36
C PRO A 78 -8.04 0.60 4.72
N ASP A 79 -8.74 -0.50 4.98
CA ASP A 79 -8.13 -1.79 5.34
C ASP A 79 -7.25 -2.35 4.21
N LEU A 80 -7.70 -2.23 2.95
CA LEU A 80 -6.92 -2.64 1.78
C LEU A 80 -5.59 -1.87 1.70
N PHE A 81 -5.63 -0.55 1.87
CA PHE A 81 -4.43 0.29 1.80
C PHE A 81 -3.49 0.08 3.00
N VAL A 82 -4.04 -0.19 4.19
CA VAL A 82 -3.23 -0.59 5.36
C VAL A 82 -2.50 -1.90 5.07
N PHE A 83 -3.14 -2.87 4.42
CA PHE A 83 -2.51 -4.11 4.02
C PHE A 83 -1.37 -3.88 3.02
N TYR A 84 -1.61 -3.10 1.95
CA TYR A 84 -0.56 -2.76 0.97
C TYR A 84 0.65 -2.10 1.63
N LYS A 85 0.42 -1.10 2.49
CA LYS A 85 1.50 -0.43 3.23
C LYS A 85 2.33 -1.43 4.05
N LYS A 86 1.67 -2.32 4.80
CA LYS A 86 2.36 -3.34 5.61
C LYS A 86 3.22 -4.26 4.75
N SER A 87 2.68 -4.75 3.64
CA SER A 87 3.40 -5.62 2.72
C SER A 87 4.59 -4.92 2.04
N MET A 88 4.48 -3.63 1.69
CA MET A 88 5.62 -2.86 1.16
C MET A 88 6.74 -2.68 2.19
N ILE A 89 6.39 -2.36 3.44
CA ILE A 89 7.38 -2.20 4.53
C ILE A 89 8.09 -3.53 4.80
N GLN A 90 7.37 -4.65 4.78
CA GLN A 90 7.96 -5.98 4.94
C GLN A 90 8.88 -6.35 3.76
N CYS A 91 8.42 -6.11 2.54
CA CYS A 91 9.23 -6.36 1.35
C CYS A 91 10.52 -5.53 1.38
N ASN A 92 10.44 -4.24 1.73
CA ASN A 92 11.61 -3.35 1.77
C ASN A 92 12.69 -3.77 2.79
N GLN A 93 12.28 -4.37 3.91
CA GLN A 93 13.20 -4.92 4.91
C GLN A 93 13.96 -6.16 4.42
N LEU A 94 13.37 -6.91 3.48
CA LEU A 94 13.93 -8.16 2.96
C LEU A 94 14.70 -7.94 1.65
N ASP A 95 14.16 -7.13 0.73
CA ASP A 95 14.72 -6.88 -0.60
C ASP A 95 14.31 -5.50 -1.15
N ARG A 96 15.21 -4.82 -1.87
CA ARG A 96 14.95 -3.49 -2.46
C ARG A 96 14.78 -3.51 -3.99
N GLY A 97 14.45 -4.64 -4.59
CA GLY A 97 14.47 -4.76 -6.05
C GLY A 97 13.31 -5.58 -6.62
N GLN A 98 13.65 -6.74 -7.17
CA GLN A 98 12.78 -7.52 -8.04
C GLN A 98 11.50 -8.00 -7.35
N THR A 99 11.56 -8.22 -6.05
CA THR A 99 10.40 -8.65 -5.25
C THR A 99 9.38 -7.53 -5.12
N MET A 100 9.82 -6.28 -4.97
CA MET A 100 8.93 -5.11 -4.90
C MET A 100 8.16 -4.91 -6.20
N LEU A 101 8.78 -5.15 -7.35
CA LEU A 101 8.10 -5.12 -8.64
C LEU A 101 7.00 -6.18 -8.72
N SER A 102 7.30 -7.40 -8.30
CA SER A 102 6.34 -8.51 -8.27
C SER A 102 5.18 -8.20 -7.32
N LEU A 103 5.48 -7.66 -6.14
CA LEU A 103 4.47 -7.22 -5.17
C LEU A 103 3.54 -6.14 -5.73
N THR A 104 4.09 -5.16 -6.46
CA THR A 104 3.30 -4.08 -7.06
C THR A 104 2.34 -4.61 -8.13
N ARG A 105 2.77 -5.60 -8.93
CA ARG A 105 1.88 -6.28 -9.89
C ARG A 105 0.74 -7.00 -9.18
N THR A 106 1.02 -7.67 -8.06
CA THR A 106 -0.02 -8.30 -7.24
C THR A 106 -1.02 -7.26 -6.71
N PHE A 107 -0.56 -6.11 -6.21
CA PHE A 107 -1.46 -5.04 -5.78
C PHE A 107 -2.32 -4.48 -6.92
N GLN A 108 -1.74 -4.31 -8.11
CA GLN A 108 -2.50 -3.86 -9.28
C GLN A 108 -3.63 -4.84 -9.61
N LYS A 109 -3.34 -6.15 -9.61
CA LYS A 109 -4.36 -7.20 -9.82
C LYS A 109 -5.51 -7.06 -8.81
N TYR A 110 -5.20 -6.92 -7.52
CA TYR A 110 -6.25 -6.85 -6.49
C TYR A 110 -6.95 -5.49 -6.39
N LEU A 111 -6.34 -4.40 -6.85
CA LEU A 111 -7.04 -3.13 -7.05
C LEU A 111 -8.10 -3.25 -8.16
N HIS A 112 -7.78 -3.93 -9.26
CA HIS A 112 -8.74 -4.20 -10.32
C HIS A 112 -9.90 -5.05 -9.81
N GLU A 113 -9.60 -6.17 -9.15
CA GLU A 113 -10.61 -7.05 -8.53
C GLU A 113 -11.51 -6.32 -7.52
N TYR A 114 -10.91 -5.47 -6.67
CA TYR A 114 -11.67 -4.63 -5.75
C TYR A 114 -12.62 -3.69 -6.50
N SER A 115 -12.13 -3.05 -7.57
CA SER A 115 -12.96 -2.15 -8.38
C SER A 115 -14.14 -2.88 -9.03
N GLU A 116 -13.91 -4.05 -9.61
CA GLU A 116 -14.95 -4.81 -10.32
C GLU A 116 -15.97 -5.42 -9.37
N LYS A 117 -15.51 -6.02 -8.26
CA LYS A 117 -16.37 -6.81 -7.37
C LYS A 117 -17.04 -5.98 -6.30
N LEU A 118 -16.45 -4.85 -5.90
CA LEU A 118 -16.97 -4.01 -4.81
C LEU A 118 -17.44 -2.66 -5.32
N LEU A 119 -16.64 -1.93 -6.11
CA LEU A 119 -17.01 -0.56 -6.51
C LEU A 119 -18.10 -0.53 -7.59
N LEU A 120 -17.98 -1.32 -8.65
CA LEU A 120 -18.98 -1.35 -9.74
C LEU A 120 -20.36 -1.81 -9.23
N ASN A 121 -20.41 -2.75 -8.27
CA ASN A 121 -21.65 -3.18 -7.64
C ASN A 121 -22.33 -2.09 -6.80
N ASN A 122 -21.61 -1.03 -6.43
CA ASN A 122 -22.11 0.13 -5.70
C ASN A 122 -22.42 1.33 -6.61
N LEU A 123 -22.14 1.24 -7.92
CA LEU A 123 -22.49 2.31 -8.85
C LEU A 123 -23.95 2.17 -9.31
N PRO A 124 -24.69 3.28 -9.46
CA PRO A 124 -26.02 3.25 -10.04
C PRO A 124 -25.93 2.70 -11.48
N LYS A 125 -26.78 1.73 -11.81
CA LYS A 125 -26.92 1.25 -13.19
C LYS A 125 -27.49 2.41 -14.01
N ILE A 126 -26.72 2.86 -15.00
CA ILE A 126 -27.20 3.83 -15.97
C ILE A 126 -28.20 3.07 -16.85
N GLU A 127 -29.50 3.34 -16.66
CA GLU A 127 -30.57 2.96 -17.61
C GLU A 127 -30.51 3.80 -18.88
#